data_AF-A0A0J0XZ30-F1
#
_entry.id   AF-A0A0J0XZ30-F1
#
_cell.length_a   1.000
_cell.length_b   1.000
_cell.length_c   1.000
_cell.angle_alpha   90.00
_cell.angle_beta   90.00
_cell.angle_gamma   90.00
#
_symmetry.space_group_name_H-M   'P 1'
#
loop_
_entity.id
_entity.type
_entity.pdbx_description
1 polymer ?
#
loop_
_entity_poly.entity_id
_entity_poly.type
_entity_poly.pdbx_seq_one_letter_code
_entity_poly.pdbx_strand_id
1 'polypeptide(L)'
;MSFLTPEAINRAVTHMNKDHADGNLYIVQAFHDRTATGADMLTLDATSGTWEYILKDGTTKTAVIPFPNALQKREDIRHAVVALYKQACTDLGVTEAGNGHTEENNLH
;
A
#
# COMPACT_ATOMS: atom_id res chain seq x y z
N MET A 1 -21.52 11.29 -5.96
CA MET A 1 -20.58 11.60 -4.86
C MET A 1 -19.46 10.59 -4.91
N SER A 2 -18.22 11.02 -5.14
CA SER A 2 -17.06 10.11 -5.16
C SER A 2 -16.78 9.62 -3.75
N PHE A 3 -16.71 8.30 -3.56
CA PHE A 3 -16.39 7.69 -2.26
C PHE A 3 -14.92 7.99 -1.85
N LEU A 4 -14.05 8.24 -2.82
CA LEU A 4 -12.69 8.75 -2.65
C LEU A 4 -12.69 10.27 -2.45
N THR A 5 -13.08 10.71 -1.25
CA THR A 5 -12.88 12.11 -0.87
C THR A 5 -11.41 12.34 -0.51
N PRO A 6 -10.88 13.56 -0.67
CA PRO A 6 -9.51 13.89 -0.25
C PRO A 6 -9.22 13.50 1.20
N GLU A 7 -10.21 13.66 2.10
CA GLU A 7 -10.08 13.23 3.49
C GLU A 7 -9.97 11.71 3.64
N ALA A 8 -10.73 10.92 2.86
CA ALA A 8 -10.66 9.47 2.92
C ALA A 8 -9.31 8.96 2.40
N ILE A 9 -8.80 9.56 1.32
CA ILE A 9 -7.47 9.27 0.78
C ILE A 9 -6.40 9.64 1.82
N ASN A 10 -6.44 10.85 2.39
CA ASN A 10 -5.44 11.30 3.35
C ASN A 10 -5.42 10.42 4.61
N ARG A 11 -6.58 10.00 5.12
CA ARG A 11 -6.67 9.05 6.24
C ARG A 11 -6.07 7.69 5.90
N ALA A 12 -6.36 7.16 4.71
CA ALA A 12 -5.80 5.89 4.27
C ALA A 12 -4.27 5.95 4.09
N VAL A 13 -3.77 6.99 3.42
CA VAL A 13 -2.34 7.24 3.21
C VAL A 13 -1.61 7.38 4.54
N THR A 14 -2.14 8.20 5.46
CA THR A 14 -1.53 8.40 6.78
C THR A 14 -1.47 7.09 7.57
N HIS A 15 -2.51 6.27 7.52
CA HIS A 15 -2.54 4.97 8.18
C HIS A 15 -1.54 3.99 7.56
N MET A 16 -1.46 3.93 6.22
CA MET A 16 -0.48 3.09 5.53
C MET A 16 0.95 3.45 5.91
N ASN A 17 1.29 4.74 5.91
CA ASN A 17 2.66 5.17 6.19
C ASN A 17 3.02 5.02 7.68
N LYS A 18 2.04 5.06 8.59
CA LYS A 18 2.29 4.96 10.03
C LYS A 18 2.29 3.52 10.54
N ASP A 19 1.32 2.71 10.14
CA ASP A 19 1.09 1.37 10.68
C ASP A 19 1.67 0.27 9.76
N HIS A 20 1.91 0.59 8.48
CA HIS A 20 2.30 -0.37 7.44
C HIS A 20 3.48 0.10 6.57
N ALA A 21 4.44 0.84 7.13
CA ALA A 21 5.61 1.35 6.40
C ALA A 21 6.41 0.23 5.71
N ASP A 22 6.66 -0.89 6.40
CA ASP A 22 7.32 -2.06 5.81
C ASP A 22 6.50 -2.68 4.67
N GLY A 23 5.17 -2.64 4.78
CA GLY A 23 4.26 -3.11 3.73
C GLY A 23 4.35 -2.28 2.46
N ASN A 24 4.44 -0.94 2.58
CA ASN A 24 4.68 -0.06 1.43
C ASN A 24 5.99 -0.43 0.72
N LEU A 25 7.05 -0.69 1.48
CA LEU A 25 8.34 -1.08 0.92
C LEU A 25 8.24 -2.40 0.14
N TYR A 26 7.59 -3.42 0.70
CA TYR A 26 7.44 -4.70 0.01
C TYR A 26 6.63 -4.58 -1.28
N ILE A 27 5.56 -3.77 -1.25
CA ILE A 27 4.75 -3.50 -2.45
C ILE A 27 5.63 -2.87 -3.54
N VAL A 28 6.40 -1.82 -3.24
CA VAL A 28 7.28 -1.21 -4.23
C VAL A 28 8.38 -2.17 -4.71
N GLN A 29 8.96 -2.95 -3.79
CA GLN A 29 10.01 -3.91 -4.13
C GLN A 29 9.51 -4.98 -5.10
N ALA A 30 8.31 -5.52 -4.86
CA ALA A 30 7.75 -6.55 -5.72
C ALA A 30 7.31 -6.02 -7.09
N PHE A 31 6.63 -4.87 -7.13
CA PHE A 31 5.96 -4.38 -8.34
C PHE A 31 6.78 -3.40 -9.17
N HIS A 32 7.83 -2.79 -8.62
CA HIS A 32 8.54 -1.72 -9.31
C HIS A 32 10.06 -1.84 -9.22
N ASP A 33 10.64 -1.84 -8.01
CA ASP A 33 12.09 -1.88 -7.84
C ASP A 33 12.51 -2.63 -6.56
N ARG A 34 12.98 -3.87 -6.73
CA ARG A 34 13.46 -4.75 -5.64
C ARG A 34 14.62 -4.16 -4.82
N THR A 35 15.28 -3.11 -5.31
CA THR A 35 16.41 -2.47 -4.63
C THR A 35 16.01 -1.30 -3.74
N ALA A 36 14.73 -0.91 -3.72
CA ALA A 36 14.21 0.14 -2.85
C ALA A 36 14.55 -0.14 -1.37
N THR A 37 14.87 0.91 -0.64
CA THR A 37 15.24 0.87 0.79
C THR A 37 14.21 1.52 1.71
N GLY A 38 13.30 2.32 1.16
CA GLY A 38 12.17 2.90 1.87
C GLY A 38 11.06 3.24 0.88
N ALA A 39 9.80 3.22 1.34
CA ALA A 39 8.68 3.63 0.52
C ALA A 39 7.52 4.19 1.37
N ASP A 40 6.91 5.24 0.86
CA ASP A 40 5.77 5.92 1.46
C ASP A 40 4.67 6.05 0.42
N MET A 41 3.43 5.77 0.81
CA MET A 41 2.28 6.05 -0.04
C MET A 41 2.08 7.57 -0.12
N LEU A 42 1.90 8.10 -1.33
CA LEU A 42 1.60 9.52 -1.55
C LEU A 42 0.10 9.75 -1.69
N THR A 43 -0.55 8.94 -2.52
CA THR A 43 -1.97 9.07 -2.84
C THR A 43 -2.49 7.78 -3.45
N LEU A 44 -3.81 7.69 -3.63
CA LEU A 44 -4.46 6.61 -4.36
C LEU A 44 -5.73 7.12 -5.05
N ASP A 45 -6.06 6.46 -6.15
CA ASP A 45 -7.28 6.65 -6.93
C ASP A 45 -8.09 5.34 -7.00
N ALA A 46 -9.14 5.30 -7.80
CA ALA A 46 -10.01 4.13 -7.87
C ALA A 46 -9.34 2.92 -8.55
N THR A 47 -8.22 3.11 -9.24
CA THR A 47 -7.58 2.10 -10.09
C THR A 47 -6.12 1.84 -9.73
N SER A 48 -5.45 2.77 -9.08
CA SER A 48 -4.05 2.66 -8.69
C SER A 48 -3.73 3.35 -7.37
N GLY A 49 -2.63 2.93 -6.74
CA GLY A 49 -1.96 3.71 -5.72
C GLY A 49 -0.65 4.30 -6.25
N THR A 50 -0.24 5.41 -5.66
CA THR A 50 1.04 6.08 -5.96
C THR A 50 1.90 6.06 -4.71
N TRP A 51 3.11 5.52 -4.85
CA TRP A 51 4.13 5.47 -3.81
C TRP A 51 5.36 6.27 -4.22
N GLU A 52 5.95 6.94 -3.26
CA GLU A 52 7.32 7.42 -3.33
C GLU A 52 8.24 6.36 -2.73
N TYR A 53 9.40 6.15 -3.33
CA TYR A 53 10.39 5.20 -2.82
C TYR A 53 11.80 5.73 -2.97
N ILE A 54 12.66 5.29 -2.06
CA ILE A 54 14.05 5.71 -1.97
C ILE A 54 14.92 4.52 -2.36
N LEU A 55 15.94 4.76 -3.19
CA LEU A 55 16.94 3.78 -3.58
C LEU A 55 18.17 3.82 -2.66
N LYS A 56 19.04 2.82 -2.77
CA LYS A 56 20.28 2.71 -1.95
C LYS A 56 21.23 3.89 -2.11
N ASP A 57 21.22 4.54 -3.27
CA ASP A 57 22.02 5.74 -3.56
C ASP A 57 21.38 7.03 -3.01
N GLY A 58 20.22 6.94 -2.34
CA GLY A 58 19.45 8.07 -1.82
C GLY A 58 18.55 8.73 -2.85
N THR A 59 18.47 8.22 -4.08
CA THR A 59 17.57 8.76 -5.10
C THR A 59 16.13 8.42 -4.77
N THR A 60 15.27 9.44 -4.77
CA THR A 60 13.83 9.30 -4.59
C THR A 60 13.12 9.22 -5.94
N LYS A 61 12.20 8.26 -6.09
CA LYS A 61 11.41 8.02 -7.30
C LYS A 61 9.95 7.75 -6.95
N THR A 62 9.09 7.79 -7.95
CA THR A 62 7.65 7.54 -7.79
C THR A 62 7.25 6.30 -8.58
N ALA A 63 6.44 5.45 -7.96
CA ALA A 63 5.84 4.26 -8.55
C ALA A 63 4.32 4.40 -8.53
N VAL A 64 3.68 4.14 -9.67
CA VAL A 64 2.22 4.00 -9.77
C VAL A 64 1.92 2.53 -9.96
N ILE A 65 1.22 1.92 -9.00
CA ILE A 65 0.93 0.49 -9.00
C ILE A 65 -0.58 0.30 -9.14
N PRO A 66 -1.03 -0.36 -10.23
CA PRO A 66 -2.44 -0.61 -10.44
C PRO A 66 -2.98 -1.61 -9.42
N PHE A 67 -4.17 -1.34 -8.89
CA PHE A 67 -4.90 -2.30 -8.09
C PHE A 67 -5.41 -3.44 -8.98
N PRO A 68 -5.48 -4.67 -8.45
CA PRO A 68 -6.00 -5.82 -9.22
C PRO A 68 -7.47 -5.64 -9.62
N ASN A 69 -8.23 -4.88 -8.83
CA ASN A 69 -9.62 -4.53 -9.13
C ASN A 69 -9.85 -3.05 -8.82
N ALA A 70 -10.67 -2.39 -9.63
CA ALA A 70 -11.06 -1.01 -9.39
C ALA A 70 -11.92 -0.88 -8.13
N LEU A 71 -11.60 0.08 -7.27
CA LEU A 71 -12.34 0.41 -6.07
C LEU A 71 -13.75 0.88 -6.45
N GLN A 72 -14.77 0.39 -5.76
CA GLN A 72 -16.16 0.81 -5.91
C GLN A 72 -16.67 1.55 -4.67
N LYS A 73 -16.05 1.29 -3.51
CA LYS A 73 -16.41 1.84 -2.20
C LYS A 73 -15.17 2.01 -1.31
N ARG A 74 -15.30 2.77 -0.21
CA ARG A 74 -14.17 3.09 0.68
C ARG A 74 -13.53 1.86 1.33
N GLU A 75 -14.33 0.86 1.67
CA GLU A 75 -13.82 -0.38 2.26
C GLU A 75 -12.91 -1.15 1.29
N ASP A 76 -13.10 -1.00 -0.02
CA ASP A 76 -12.26 -1.66 -1.03
C ASP A 76 -10.82 -1.16 -0.99
N ILE A 77 -10.56 0.08 -0.50
CA ILE A 77 -9.20 0.63 -0.40
C ILE A 77 -8.31 -0.33 0.40
N ARG A 78 -8.80 -0.78 1.56
CA ARG A 78 -8.06 -1.71 2.41
C ARG A 78 -7.85 -3.05 1.70
N HIS A 79 -8.89 -3.56 1.05
CA HIS A 79 -8.83 -4.86 0.39
C HIS A 79 -7.85 -4.85 -0.78
N ALA A 80 -7.84 -3.77 -1.57
CA ALA A 80 -6.94 -3.62 -2.70
C ALA A 80 -5.48 -3.52 -2.27
N VAL A 81 -5.19 -2.75 -1.22
CA VAL A 81 -3.82 -2.62 -0.69
C VAL A 81 -3.34 -3.92 -0.05
N VAL A 82 -4.20 -4.62 0.72
CA VAL A 82 -3.88 -5.94 1.28
C VAL A 82 -3.63 -6.95 0.17
N ALA A 83 -4.39 -6.92 -0.93
CA ALA A 83 -4.15 -7.80 -2.07
C ALA A 83 -2.78 -7.55 -2.73
N LEU A 84 -2.38 -6.28 -2.89
CA LEU A 84 -1.03 -5.94 -3.37
C LEU A 84 0.05 -6.43 -2.41
N TYR A 85 -0.12 -6.22 -1.11
CA TYR A 85 0.82 -6.70 -0.09
C TYR A 85 0.98 -8.23 -0.15
N LYS A 86 -0.14 -8.97 -0.19
CA LYS A 86 -0.12 -10.44 -0.30
C LYS A 86 0.62 -10.93 -1.54
N GLN A 87 0.37 -10.28 -2.67
CA GLN A 87 1.05 -10.60 -3.91
C GLN A 87 2.54 -10.26 -3.84
N ALA A 88 2.90 -9.15 -3.19
CA ALA A 88 4.29 -8.78 -2.95
C ALA A 88 5.00 -9.79 -2.04
N CYS A 89 4.35 -10.23 -0.95
CA CYS A 89 4.89 -11.26 -0.08
C CYS A 89 5.15 -12.57 -0.83
N THR A 90 4.20 -12.97 -1.66
CA THR A 90 4.32 -14.16 -2.52
C THR A 90 5.48 -14.02 -3.51
N ASP A 91 5.63 -12.86 -4.16
CA ASP A 91 6.69 -12.60 -5.14
C ASP A 91 8.09 -12.53 -4.50
N LEU A 92 8.19 -11.93 -3.32
CA LEU A 92 9.43 -11.82 -2.55
C LEU A 92 9.77 -13.10 -1.79
N GLY A 93 8.85 -14.07 -1.73
CA GLY A 93 9.02 -15.31 -0.97
C GLY A 93 9.10 -15.08 0.55
N VAL A 94 8.59 -13.94 1.04
CA VAL A 94 8.48 -13.68 2.47
C VAL A 94 7.17 -14.30 2.94
N THR A 95 7.26 -15.17 3.96
CA THR A 95 6.07 -15.60 4.69
C THR A 95 5.45 -14.32 5.25
N GLU A 96 4.14 -14.10 5.06
CA GLU A 96 3.41 -13.06 5.80
C GLU A 96 3.77 -13.29 7.27
N ALA A 97 4.70 -12.51 7.81
CA ALA A 97 5.15 -12.70 9.18
C ALA A 97 3.86 -12.61 9.98
N GLY A 98 3.52 -13.68 10.71
CA GLY A 98 2.27 -13.83 11.44
C GLY A 98 2.13 -12.73 12.48
N ASN A 99 1.84 -11.52 12.05
CA ASN A 99 1.32 -10.44 12.85
C ASN A 99 -0.17 -10.69 12.82
N GLY A 100 -0.64 -11.31 13.90
CA GLY A 100 -2.06 -11.51 14.16
C GLY A 100 -2.79 -10.17 14.07
N HIS A 101 -3.25 -9.82 12.88
CA HIS A 101 -4.51 -9.13 12.72
C HIS A 101 -5.58 -10.14 13.11
N THR A 102 -5.71 -10.36 14.43
CA THR A 102 -7.01 -10.64 14.99
C THR A 102 -7.96 -9.61 14.39
N GLU A 103 -9.06 -10.14 13.90
CA GLU A 103 -10.24 -9.50 13.35
C GLU A 103 -10.94 -8.67 14.45
N GLU A 104 -10.19 -7.85 15.18
CA GLU A 104 -10.60 -7.16 16.41
C GLU A 104 -10.05 -5.73 16.42
N ASN A 105 -10.35 -4.94 15.40
CA ASN A 105 -10.50 -3.51 15.63
C ASN A 105 -11.73 -3.00 14.87
N ASN A 106 -12.86 -3.46 15.40
CA ASN A 106 -14.19 -2.93 15.19
C ASN A 106 -14.19 -1.44 15.56
N LEU A 107 -14.09 -0.58 14.55
CA LEU A 107 -14.17 0.87 14.68
C LEU A 107 -15.57 1.26 15.17
N HIS A 108 -15.64 1.72 16.41
CA HIS A 108 -16.52 2.83 16.81
C HIS A 108 -15.85 4.14 16.40
#